data_AF-A0A1M4YD88-F1
#
_entry.id   AF-A0A1M4YD88-F1
#
_cell.length_a   1.000
_cell.length_b   1.000
_cell.length_c   1.000
_cell.angle_alpha   90.00
_cell.angle_beta   90.00
_cell.angle_gamma   90.00
#
_symmetry.space_group_name_H-M   'P 1'
#
loop_
_entity.id
_entity.type
_entity.pdbx_description
1 polymer ?
#
loop_
_entity_poly.entity_id
_entity_poly.type
_entity_poly.pdbx_seq_one_letter_code
_entity_poly.pdbx_strand_id
1 'polypeptide(L)'
;MELHYTYLKWLLTITIVLILFQLISKKRNYLILLVLVLLPTWIILSILRGLEYYVFNGSGQLFYLKGFINLLAETLPTLILFGASTFFIRHIIYCNKNEK
;
A
#
# COMPACT_ATOMS: atom_id res chain seq x y z
N MET A 1 -1.04 -0.88 -24.59
CA MET A 1 -1.91 -1.41 -23.52
C MET A 1 -1.24 -1.43 -22.14
N GLU A 2 0.08 -1.56 -22.03
CA GLU A 2 0.79 -1.70 -20.74
C GLU A 2 0.80 -0.44 -19.85
N LEU A 3 0.75 0.76 -20.44
CA LEU A 3 0.70 2.02 -19.69
C LEU A 3 -0.55 2.13 -18.83
N HIS A 4 -1.74 1.83 -19.39
CA HIS A 4 -3.00 1.89 -18.65
C HIS A 4 -3.03 0.97 -17.42
N TYR A 5 -2.41 -0.21 -17.55
CA TYR A 5 -2.36 -1.18 -16.46
C TYR A 5 -1.46 -0.70 -15.30
N THR A 6 -0.33 -0.08 -15.63
CA THR A 6 0.57 0.52 -14.64
C THR A 6 -0.12 1.63 -13.84
N TYR A 7 -0.85 2.54 -14.50
CA TYR A 7 -1.60 3.60 -13.81
C TYR A 7 -2.71 3.06 -12.91
N LEU A 8 -3.40 2.00 -13.35
CA LEU A 8 -4.48 1.39 -12.58
C LEU A 8 -3.95 0.78 -11.26
N LYS A 9 -2.75 0.19 -11.25
CA LYS A 9 -2.08 -0.28 -10.02
C LYS A 9 -1.79 0.85 -9.04
N TRP A 10 -1.29 1.98 -9.55
CA TRP A 10 -1.00 3.15 -8.72
C TRP A 10 -2.27 3.72 -8.09
N LEU A 11 -3.34 3.88 -8.88
CA LEU A 11 -4.65 4.32 -8.39
C LEU A 11 -5.22 3.39 -7.32
N LEU A 12 -5.12 2.08 -7.53
CA LEU A 12 -5.60 1.07 -6.59
C LEU A 12 -4.82 1.14 -5.27
N THR A 13 -3.50 1.33 -5.35
CA THR A 13 -2.62 1.51 -4.17
C THR A 13 -3.02 2.75 -3.36
N ILE A 14 -3.19 3.89 -4.03
CA ILE A 14 -3.59 5.15 -3.39
C ILE A 14 -4.97 4.99 -2.72
N THR A 15 -5.92 4.35 -3.40
CA THR A 15 -7.28 4.12 -2.89
C THR A 15 -7.27 3.27 -1.62
N ILE A 16 -6.49 2.17 -1.60
CA ILE A 16 -6.34 1.30 -0.41
C ILE A 16 -5.74 2.08 0.77
N VAL A 17 -4.68 2.86 0.53
CA VAL A 17 -4.02 3.64 1.58
C VAL A 17 -4.99 4.65 2.20
N LEU A 18 -5.80 5.32 1.39
CA LEU A 18 -6.79 6.28 1.86
C LEU A 18 -7.89 5.62 2.71
N ILE A 19 -8.39 4.46 2.29
CA ILE A 19 -9.40 3.69 3.04
C ILE A 19 -8.83 3.24 4.39
N LEU A 20 -7.63 2.64 4.39
CA LEU A 20 -6.94 2.22 5.62
C LEU A 20 -6.70 3.40 6.54
N PHE A 21 -6.24 4.53 6.01
CA PHE A 21 -6.03 5.76 6.78
C PHE A 21 -7.33 6.21 7.44
N GLN A 22 -8.45 6.26 6.72
CA GLN A 22 -9.74 6.68 7.29
C GLN A 22 -10.22 5.76 8.41
N LEU A 23 -10.07 4.44 8.25
CA LEU A 23 -10.44 3.47 9.28
C LEU A 23 -9.59 3.61 10.55
N ILE A 24 -8.30 3.87 10.38
CA ILE A 24 -7.30 3.87 11.46
C ILE A 24 -7.12 5.25 12.11
N SER A 25 -7.53 6.33 11.43
CA SER A 25 -7.37 7.74 11.84
C SER A 25 -8.00 8.12 13.19
N LYS A 26 -8.76 7.25 13.86
CA LYS A 26 -9.34 7.54 15.17
C LYS A 26 -8.26 7.56 16.27
N LYS A 27 -7.88 8.78 16.70
CA LYS A 27 -7.14 9.10 17.95
C LYS A 27 -5.91 8.22 18.22
N ARG A 28 -4.94 8.18 17.30
CA ARG A 28 -3.64 7.53 17.51
C ARG A 28 -2.49 8.49 17.23
N ASN A 29 -1.36 8.30 17.93
CA ASN A 29 -0.12 9.02 17.67
C ASN A 29 0.33 8.83 16.22
N TYR A 30 0.94 9.87 15.62
CA TYR A 30 1.41 9.87 14.23
C TYR A 30 2.24 8.63 13.88
N LEU A 31 3.25 8.29 14.70
CA LEU A 31 4.12 7.13 14.46
C LEU A 31 3.35 5.81 14.45
N ILE A 32 2.39 5.66 15.37
CA ILE A 32 1.55 4.47 15.45
C ILE A 32 0.62 4.42 14.23
N LEU A 33 0.03 5.55 13.84
CA LEU A 33 -0.83 5.65 12.67
C LEU A 33 -0.09 5.28 11.38
N LEU A 34 1.15 5.76 11.24
CA LEU A 34 2.01 5.52 10.09
C LEU A 34 2.30 4.02 9.93
N VAL A 35 2.80 3.38 11.00
CA VAL A 35 3.11 1.94 10.97
C VAL A 35 1.85 1.11 10.72
N LEU A 36 0.73 1.49 11.34
CA LEU A 36 -0.51 0.73 11.24
C LEU A 36 -1.20 0.88 9.88
N VAL A 37 -0.91 1.93 9.11
CA VAL A 37 -1.41 2.07 7.73
C VAL A 37 -0.43 1.43 6.74
N LEU A 38 0.89 1.64 6.93
CA LEU A 38 1.91 1.14 6.00
C LEU A 38 2.07 -0.38 6.05
N LEU A 39 2.10 -1.01 7.22
CA LEU A 39 2.24 -2.47 7.32
C LEU A 39 1.13 -3.24 6.59
N PRO A 40 -0.17 -2.97 6.85
CA PRO A 40 -1.22 -3.67 6.11
C PRO A 40 -1.21 -3.30 4.63
N THR A 41 -0.91 -2.04 4.27
CA THR A 41 -0.74 -1.67 2.85
C THR A 41 0.34 -2.52 2.19
N TRP A 42 1.48 -2.75 2.86
CA TRP A 42 2.59 -3.52 2.31
C TRP A 42 2.21 -4.99 2.07
N ILE A 43 1.51 -5.59 3.04
CA ILE A 43 1.01 -6.96 2.93
C ILE A 43 0.02 -7.07 1.78
N ILE A 44 -0.94 -6.12 1.68
CA ILE A 44 -1.93 -6.12 0.61
C ILE A 44 -1.27 -5.95 -0.77
N LEU A 45 -0.28 -5.06 -0.89
CA LEU A 45 0.48 -4.89 -2.14
C LEU A 45 1.22 -6.18 -2.53
N SER A 46 1.83 -6.87 -1.56
CA SER A 46 2.53 -8.14 -1.79
C SER A 46 1.56 -9.22 -2.28
N ILE A 47 0.38 -9.30 -1.67
CA ILE A 47 -0.68 -10.23 -2.09
C ILE A 47 -1.16 -9.90 -3.51
N LEU A 48 -1.44 -8.62 -3.80
CA LEU A 48 -1.92 -8.18 -5.10
C LEU A 48 -0.89 -8.46 -6.20
N ARG A 49 0.39 -8.15 -5.94
CA ARG A 49 1.52 -8.44 -6.83
C ARG A 49 1.65 -9.94 -7.10
N GLY A 50 1.54 -10.75 -6.06
CA GLY A 50 1.65 -12.18 -6.22
C GLY A 50 0.45 -12.81 -6.94
N LEU A 51 -0.76 -12.23 -6.78
CA LEU A 51 -1.96 -12.68 -7.50
C LEU A 51 -1.83 -12.34 -8.98
N GLU A 52 -1.26 -11.19 -9.30
CA GLU A 52 -0.87 -10.83 -10.66
C GLU A 52 0.11 -11.85 -11.25
N TYR A 53 1.19 -12.20 -10.54
CA TYR A 53 2.14 -13.23 -10.98
C TYR A 53 1.50 -14.60 -11.20
N TYR A 54 0.47 -14.93 -10.42
CA TYR A 54 -0.28 -16.16 -10.61
C TYR A 54 -1.16 -16.12 -11.86
N VAL A 55 -1.88 -15.03 -12.08
CA VAL A 55 -2.81 -14.87 -13.22
C VAL A 55 -2.08 -14.73 -14.56
N PHE A 56 -0.97 -13.97 -14.61
CA PHE A 56 -0.26 -13.70 -15.85
C PHE A 56 0.82 -14.73 -16.18
N ASN A 57 1.55 -15.24 -15.18
CA ASN A 57 2.68 -16.14 -15.40
C ASN A 57 2.43 -17.59 -14.94
N GLY A 58 1.24 -17.89 -14.40
CA GLY A 58 0.95 -19.21 -13.82
C GLY A 58 1.83 -19.55 -12.61
N SER A 59 2.54 -18.57 -12.05
CA SER A 59 3.56 -18.81 -11.04
C SER A 59 2.98 -18.73 -9.63
N GLY A 60 3.03 -19.83 -8.88
CA GLY A 60 2.52 -19.94 -7.51
C GLY A 60 3.38 -19.25 -6.45
N GLN A 61 4.11 -18.18 -6.78
CA GLN A 61 5.10 -17.55 -5.88
C GLN A 61 4.49 -17.07 -4.55
N LEU A 62 3.19 -16.73 -4.52
CA LEU A 62 2.47 -16.41 -3.29
C LEU A 62 2.46 -17.54 -2.26
N PHE A 63 2.39 -18.79 -2.72
CA PHE A 63 2.19 -19.95 -1.85
C PHE A 63 3.50 -20.51 -1.29
N TYR A 64 4.64 -19.99 -1.76
CA TYR A 64 5.97 -20.33 -1.25
C TYR A 64 6.49 -19.21 -0.38
N LEU A 65 6.95 -19.53 0.84
CA LEU A 65 7.49 -18.55 1.79
C LEU A 65 8.60 -17.68 1.15
N LYS A 66 9.51 -18.31 0.41
CA LYS A 66 10.60 -17.60 -0.30
C LYS A 66 10.07 -16.67 -1.41
N GLY A 67 9.02 -17.09 -2.11
CA GLY A 67 8.38 -16.26 -3.14
C GLY A 67 7.65 -15.07 -2.53
N PHE A 68 6.92 -15.28 -1.44
CA PHE A 68 6.24 -14.22 -0.70
C PHE A 68 7.22 -13.18 -0.12
N ILE A 69 8.36 -13.61 0.43
CA ILE A 69 9.43 -12.69 0.88
C ILE A 69 9.97 -11.86 -0.29
N ASN A 70 10.13 -12.46 -1.47
CA ASN A 70 10.60 -11.74 -2.65
C ASN A 70 9.55 -10.70 -3.10
N LEU A 71 8.26 -11.05 -3.08
CA LEU A 71 7.16 -10.12 -3.38
C LEU A 71 7.10 -8.95 -2.38
N LEU A 72 7.34 -9.21 -1.10
CA LEU A 72 7.48 -8.18 -0.07
C LEU A 72 8.64 -7.23 -0.39
N ALA A 73 9.80 -7.77 -0.76
CA ALA A 73 10.96 -6.96 -1.13
C ALA A 73 10.70 -6.10 -2.38
N GLU A 74 10.06 -6.67 -3.40
CA GLU A 74 9.70 -5.96 -4.63
C GLU A 74 8.67 -4.85 -4.43
N THR A 75 7.75 -5.01 -3.48
CA THR A 75 6.70 -4.02 -3.21
C THR A 75 7.12 -2.93 -2.22
N LEU A 76 8.30 -3.08 -1.60
CA LEU A 76 8.82 -2.13 -0.62
C LEU A 76 9.10 -0.73 -1.21
N PRO A 77 9.74 -0.57 -2.39
CA PRO A 77 9.92 0.75 -3.00
C PRO A 77 8.59 1.44 -3.33
N THR A 78 7.62 0.67 -3.83
CA THR A 78 6.25 1.13 -4.15
C THR A 78 5.54 1.63 -2.89
N LEU A 79 5.65 0.88 -1.79
CA LEU A 79 5.11 1.25 -0.49
C LEU A 79 5.70 2.57 0.01
N ILE A 80 7.03 2.71 -0.05
CA ILE A 80 7.70 3.93 0.41
C ILE A 80 7.29 5.12 -0.46
N LEU A 81 7.38 5.00 -1.78
CA LEU A 81 7.09 6.11 -2.69
C LEU A 81 5.63 6.55 -2.65
N PHE A 82 4.68 5.62 -2.66
CA PHE A 82 3.26 5.96 -2.81
C PHE A 82 2.49 5.83 -1.52
N GLY A 83 2.76 4.79 -0.72
CA GLY A 83 2.15 4.63 0.59
C GLY A 83 2.55 5.75 1.55
N ALA A 84 3.85 6.00 1.72
CA ALA A 84 4.32 7.03 2.65
C ALA A 84 3.96 8.45 2.17
N SER A 85 4.09 8.74 0.87
CA SER A 85 3.72 10.05 0.32
C SER A 85 2.23 10.34 0.49
N THR A 86 1.36 9.38 0.15
CA THR A 86 -0.10 9.54 0.29
C THR A 86 -0.48 9.73 1.76
N PHE A 87 0.12 8.94 2.65
CA PHE A 87 -0.07 9.08 4.10
C PHE A 87 0.33 10.46 4.60
N PHE A 88 1.51 10.95 4.19
CA PHE A 88 2.04 12.24 4.62
C PHE A 88 1.15 13.40 4.17
N ILE A 89 0.74 13.41 2.90
CA ILE A 89 -0.18 14.42 2.35
C ILE A 89 -1.50 14.40 3.13
N ARG A 90 -2.07 13.21 3.36
CA ARG A 90 -3.35 13.08 4.07
C ARG A 90 -3.25 13.54 5.52
N HIS A 91 -2.13 13.24 6.19
CA HIS A 91 -1.88 13.66 7.56
C HIS A 91 -1.80 15.19 7.68
N ILE A 92 -1.08 15.87 6.79
CA ILE A 92 -1.02 17.34 6.76
C ILE A 92 -2.42 17.95 6.59
N ILE A 93 -3.20 17.42 5.65
CA ILE A 93 -4.58 17.88 5.42
C ILE A 93 -5.45 17.66 6.66
N TYR A 94 -5.28 16.53 7.36
CA TYR A 94 -6.02 16.22 8.58
C TYR A 94 -5.66 17.16 9.74
N CYS A 95 -4.38 17.47 9.94
CA CYS A 95 -3.94 18.45 10.94
C CYS A 95 -4.53 19.84 10.66
N ASN A 96 -4.39 20.36 9.43
CA ASN A 96 -4.93 21.68 9.06
C ASN A 96 -6.46 21.78 9.22
N LYS A 97 -7.18 20.65 9.09
CA LYS A 97 -8.65 20.62 9.23
C LYS A 97 -9.11 20.67 10.69
N ASN A 98 -8.31 20.16 11.63
CA ASN A 98 -8.65 20.16 13.05
C ASN A 98 -8.19 21.44 13.79
N GLU A 99 -7.39 22.30 13.16
CA GLU A 99 -7.04 23.63 13.69
C GLU A 99 -8.07 24.73 13.35
N LYS A 100 -9.09 24.43 12.53
CA LYS A 100 -10.24 25.31 12.26
C LYS A 100 -11.47 24.85 13.02
#